data_AF-A0A453MZ72-F1
#
_entry.id   AF-A0A453MZ72-F1
#
_cell.length_a   1.000
_cell.length_b   1.000
_cell.length_c   1.000
_cell.angle_alpha   90.00
_cell.angle_beta   90.00
_cell.angle_gamma   90.00
#
_symmetry.space_group_name_H-M   'P 1'
#
loop_
_entity.id
_entity.type
_entity.pdbx_description
1 polymer ?
#
loop_
_entity_poly.entity_id
_entity_poly.type
_entity_poly.pdbx_seq_one_letter_code
_entity_poly.pdbx_strand_id
1 'polypeptide(L)'
;MVSSNEANHLDAYSEIRLVIGDGECFYRSFIFSYLEQVIDRQDTDEEHRLLHVVERMSVQHANLGWNSEFSRTSRAFEELIEKVMRWKGTESTSSCRKEELLQFFSTYEKTQDNY
;
A
#
# COMPACT_ATOMS: atom_id res chain seq x y z
N MET A 1 -29.80 15.30 -28.87
CA MET A 1 -28.63 15.92 -28.24
C MET A 1 -28.28 15.08 -27.02
N VAL A 2 -27.23 14.27 -27.11
CA VAL A 2 -26.68 13.54 -25.96
C VAL A 2 -25.98 14.56 -25.08
N SER A 3 -26.31 14.58 -23.79
CA SER A 3 -25.84 15.56 -22.82
C SER A 3 -24.34 15.45 -22.63
N SER A 4 -23.64 16.54 -22.90
CA SER A 4 -22.18 16.71 -22.90
C SER A 4 -21.51 16.63 -21.51
N ASN A 5 -22.14 16.02 -20.51
CA ASN A 5 -21.67 16.07 -19.11
C ASN A 5 -20.72 14.94 -18.70
N GLU A 6 -20.50 13.91 -19.53
CA GLU A 6 -19.52 12.85 -19.22
C GLU A 6 -18.10 13.19 -19.68
N ALA A 7 -17.92 14.24 -20.47
CA ALA A 7 -16.65 14.51 -21.16
C ALA A 7 -15.61 15.34 -20.37
N ASN A 8 -15.89 15.76 -19.12
CA ASN A 8 -15.08 16.78 -18.42
C ASN A 8 -14.47 16.36 -17.08
N HIS A 9 -14.47 15.07 -16.72
CA HIS A 9 -13.81 14.62 -15.49
C HIS A 9 -12.33 14.26 -15.67
N LEU A 10 -11.88 13.92 -16.88
CA LEU A 10 -10.47 13.57 -17.11
C LEU A 10 -9.52 14.78 -17.02
N ASP A 11 -10.00 16.00 -17.23
CA ASP A 11 -9.17 17.21 -17.16
C ASP A 11 -8.71 17.55 -15.73
N ALA A 12 -9.33 16.93 -14.72
CA ALA A 12 -8.93 17.08 -13.31
C ALA A 12 -7.81 16.10 -12.89
N TYR A 13 -7.47 15.11 -13.73
CA TYR A 13 -6.51 14.06 -13.39
C TYR A 13 -5.33 14.08 -14.36
N SER A 14 -4.13 14.31 -13.83
CA SER A 14 -2.91 14.34 -14.65
C SER A 14 -2.49 12.95 -15.13
N GLU A 15 -2.74 11.91 -14.33
CA GLU A 15 -2.27 10.54 -14.58
C GLU A 15 -3.24 9.49 -14.03
N ILE A 16 -3.16 8.26 -14.59
CA ILE A 16 -3.92 7.09 -14.14
C ILE A 16 -3.01 5.86 -14.01
N ARG A 17 -3.13 5.14 -12.90
CA ARG A 17 -2.44 3.86 -12.66
C ARG A 17 -3.46 2.72 -12.78
N LEU A 18 -3.29 1.86 -13.78
CA LEU A 18 -4.14 0.67 -13.95
C LEU A 18 -3.79 -0.39 -12.89
N VAL A 19 -4.82 -1.07 -12.39
CA VAL A 19 -4.70 -2.17 -11.43
C VAL A 19 -5.50 -3.35 -11.95
N ILE A 20 -4.95 -4.56 -11.85
CA ILE A 20 -5.61 -5.80 -12.29
C ILE A 20 -6.97 -5.94 -11.57
N GLY A 21 -8.01 -6.37 -12.30
CA GLY A 21 -9.37 -6.54 -11.79
C GLY A 21 -9.70 -7.97 -11.37
N ASP A 22 -9.00 -8.51 -10.37
CA ASP A 22 -9.14 -9.90 -9.89
C ASP A 22 -9.99 -10.04 -8.61
N GLY A 23 -10.66 -8.97 -8.17
CA GLY A 23 -11.39 -8.91 -6.90
C GLY A 23 -10.65 -8.17 -5.78
N GLU A 24 -9.33 -8.06 -5.85
CA GLU A 24 -8.49 -7.39 -4.85
C GLU A 24 -8.07 -5.97 -5.29
N CYS A 25 -8.66 -5.44 -6.36
CA CYS A 25 -8.25 -4.19 -6.99
C CYS A 25 -8.40 -2.97 -6.07
N PHE A 26 -9.42 -2.95 -5.21
CA PHE A 26 -9.60 -1.90 -4.21
C PHE A 26 -8.44 -1.88 -3.21
N TYR A 27 -8.11 -3.03 -2.61
CA TYR A 27 -7.05 -3.12 -1.62
C TYR A 27 -5.68 -2.82 -2.21
N ARG A 28 -5.39 -3.31 -3.43
CA ARG A 28 -4.16 -2.97 -4.15
C ARG A 28 -4.06 -1.49 -4.48
N SER A 29 -5.15 -0.88 -4.95
CA SER A 29 -5.17 0.56 -5.24
C SER A 29 -4.99 1.39 -3.96
N PHE A 30 -5.68 1.00 -2.89
CA PHE A 30 -5.59 1.68 -1.60
C PHE A 30 -4.18 1.61 -1.02
N ILE A 31 -3.61 0.40 -0.86
CA ILE A 31 -2.29 0.26 -0.21
C ILE A 31 -1.21 0.99 -1.01
N PHE A 32 -1.27 0.93 -2.35
CA PHE A 32 -0.30 1.61 -3.20
C PHE A 32 -0.40 3.13 -3.07
N SER A 33 -1.60 3.68 -3.30
CA SER A 33 -1.84 5.13 -3.24
C SER A 33 -1.58 5.71 -1.85
N TYR A 34 -1.88 4.96 -0.80
CA TYR A 34 -1.61 5.37 0.57
C TYR A 34 -0.11 5.45 0.84
N LEU A 35 0.65 4.42 0.46
CA LEU A 35 2.09 4.39 0.68
C LEU A 35 2.84 5.43 -0.17
N GLU A 36 2.34 5.78 -1.36
CA GLU A 36 2.86 6.93 -2.12
C GLU A 36 2.77 8.23 -1.31
N GLN A 37 1.63 8.47 -0.65
CA GLN A 37 1.45 9.65 0.21
C GLN A 37 2.33 9.59 1.46
N VAL A 38 2.52 8.41 2.06
CA VAL A 38 3.39 8.22 3.23
C VAL A 38 4.85 8.52 2.87
N ILE A 39 5.32 8.05 1.71
CA ILE A 39 6.68 8.28 1.20
C ILE A 39 6.96 9.78 0.97
N ASP A 40 5.94 10.53 0.55
CA ASP A 40 6.06 11.97 0.31
C ASP A 40 6.12 12.81 1.60
N ARG A 41 5.73 12.25 2.75
CA ARG A 41 5.88 12.92 4.05
C ARG A 41 7.36 12.93 4.48
N GLN A 42 7.78 14.01 5.14
CA GLN A 42 9.17 14.12 5.64
C GLN A 42 9.37 13.38 6.97
N ASP A 43 8.39 13.43 7.86
CA ASP A 43 8.39 12.73 9.16
C ASP A 43 8.11 11.23 9.00
N THR A 44 8.19 10.46 10.09
CA THR A 44 7.87 9.03 10.13
C THR A 44 6.68 8.71 11.05
N ASP A 45 5.85 9.70 11.37
CA ASP A 45 4.76 9.54 12.36
C ASP A 45 3.69 8.58 11.84
N GLU A 46 3.44 8.60 10.53
CA GLU A 46 2.45 7.76 9.90
C GLU A 46 2.85 6.28 9.92
N GLU A 47 4.11 5.98 9.66
CA GLU A 47 4.67 4.63 9.76
C GLU A 47 4.58 4.10 11.19
N HIS A 48 4.97 4.91 12.19
CA HIS A 48 4.82 4.53 13.59
C HIS A 48 3.35 4.32 13.98
N ARG A 49 2.43 5.15 13.47
CA ARG A 49 0.99 5.01 13.69
C ARG A 49 0.47 3.69 13.10
N LEU A 50 0.91 3.32 11.90
CA LEU A 50 0.54 2.05 11.25
C LEU A 50 1.06 0.85 12.03
N LEU A 51 2.33 0.84 12.42
CA LEU A 51 2.93 -0.24 13.22
C LEU A 51 2.18 -0.43 14.55
N HIS A 52 1.88 0.66 15.25
CA HIS A 52 1.11 0.59 16.50
C HIS A 52 -0.33 0.06 16.30
N VAL A 53 -0.98 0.39 15.18
CA VAL A 53 -2.30 -0.18 14.86
C VAL A 53 -2.21 -1.68 14.63
N VAL A 54 -1.19 -2.15 13.89
CA VAL A 54 -0.99 -3.57 13.60
C VAL A 54 -0.71 -4.36 14.87
N GLU A 55 0.15 -3.84 15.74
CA GLU A 55 0.45 -4.45 17.05
C GLU A 55 -0.83 -4.61 17.89
N ARG A 56 -1.65 -3.56 17.99
CA ARG A 56 -2.93 -3.61 18.71
C ARG A 56 -3.89 -4.65 18.14
N MET A 57 -3.98 -4.74 16.81
CA MET A 57 -4.84 -5.72 16.14
C MET A 57 -4.34 -7.15 16.36
N SER A 58 -3.02 -7.36 16.40
CA SER A 58 -2.39 -8.64 16.72
C SER A 58 -2.78 -9.15 18.10
N VAL A 59 -2.74 -8.29 19.11
CA VAL A 59 -3.20 -8.61 20.47
C VAL A 59 -4.69 -8.97 20.48
N GLN A 60 -5.52 -8.22 19.76
CA GLN A 60 -6.97 -8.48 19.68
C GLN A 60 -7.29 -9.79 18.96
N HIS A 61 -6.63 -10.10 17.84
CA HIS A 61 -6.83 -11.33 17.08
C HIS A 61 -6.38 -12.58 17.86
N ALA A 62 -5.30 -12.49 18.62
CA ALA A 62 -4.86 -13.56 19.52
C ALA A 62 -5.95 -13.92 20.56
N ASN A 63 -6.68 -12.91 21.07
CA ASN A 63 -7.78 -13.12 22.01
C ASN A 63 -9.01 -13.77 21.38
N LEU A 64 -9.16 -13.69 20.04
CA LEU A 64 -10.25 -14.30 19.28
C LEU A 64 -9.89 -15.69 18.71
N GLY A 65 -8.65 -16.15 18.86
CA GLY A 65 -8.19 -17.45 18.36
C GLY A 65 -7.90 -17.50 16.85
N TRP A 66 -7.80 -16.35 16.17
CA TRP A 66 -7.54 -16.24 14.73
C TRP A 66 -6.05 -16.09 14.40
N ASN A 67 -5.24 -17.03 14.91
CA ASN A 67 -3.83 -16.75 15.17
C ASN A 67 -2.91 -16.88 13.94
N SER A 68 -3.19 -17.78 12.99
CA SER A 68 -2.17 -18.20 12.00
C SER A 68 -2.11 -17.32 10.74
N GLU A 69 -3.26 -16.98 10.15
CA GLU A 69 -3.31 -16.21 8.89
C GLU A 69 -3.05 -14.72 9.14
N PHE A 70 -3.66 -14.16 10.18
CA PHE A 70 -3.43 -12.78 10.58
C PHE A 70 -1.96 -12.54 10.95
N SER A 71 -1.33 -13.45 11.70
CA SER A 71 0.08 -13.28 12.10
C SER A 71 1.05 -13.26 10.91
N ARG A 72 0.77 -14.03 9.85
CA ARG A 72 1.60 -14.01 8.63
C ARG A 72 1.45 -12.70 7.87
N THR A 73 0.21 -12.25 7.68
CA THR A 73 -0.09 -11.03 6.91
C THR A 73 0.31 -9.77 7.66
N SER A 74 0.12 -9.72 8.99
CA SER A 74 0.57 -8.61 9.84
C SER A 74 2.08 -8.43 9.77
N ARG A 75 2.84 -9.53 9.86
CA ARG A 75 4.30 -9.50 9.75
C ARG A 75 4.76 -9.02 8.38
N ALA A 76 4.15 -9.50 7.30
CA ALA A 76 4.48 -9.04 5.95
C ALA A 76 4.22 -7.53 5.77
N PHE A 77 3.15 -7.02 6.38
CA PHE A 77 2.84 -5.61 6.38
C PHE A 77 3.83 -4.79 7.24
N GLU A 78 4.20 -5.27 8.43
CA GLU A 78 5.25 -4.65 9.27
C GLU A 78 6.58 -4.51 8.52
N GLU A 79 7.03 -5.60 7.87
CA GLU A 79 8.26 -5.61 7.06
C GLU A 79 8.19 -4.61 5.87
N LEU A 80 7.00 -4.40 5.29
CA LEU A 80 6.78 -3.37 4.27
C LEU A 80 6.89 -1.95 4.86
N ILE A 81 6.27 -1.68 6.01
CA ILE A 81 6.36 -0.36 6.64
C ILE A 81 7.80 -0.04 7.06
N GLU A 82 8.55 -1.02 7.57
CA GLU A 82 9.98 -0.84 7.86
C GLU A 82 10.81 -0.51 6.60
N LYS A 83 10.51 -1.13 5.46
CA LYS A 83 11.16 -0.79 4.17
C LYS A 83 10.85 0.65 3.77
N VAL A 84 9.61 1.09 3.90
CA VAL A 84 9.20 2.47 3.62
C VAL A 84 9.99 3.47 4.47
N MET A 85 10.14 3.20 5.77
CA MET A 85 10.97 4.04 6.65
C MET A 85 12.44 4.09 6.21
N ARG A 86 13.01 2.96 5.78
CA ARG A 86 14.40 2.90 5.27
C ARG A 86 14.59 3.68 3.98
N TRP A 87 13.64 3.59 3.05
CA TRP A 87 13.66 4.36 1.80
C TRP A 87 13.64 5.87 2.08
N LYS A 88 12.88 6.30 3.10
CA LYS A 88 12.83 7.72 3.53
C LYS A 88 14.10 8.18 4.22
N GLY A 89 14.74 7.31 5.01
CA GLY A 89 16.02 7.61 5.68
C GLY A 89 17.21 7.71 4.73
N THR A 90 17.06 7.28 3.47
CA THR A 90 18.10 7.43 2.45
C THR A 90 18.05 8.83 1.83
N GLU A 91 19.21 9.40 1.50
CA GLU A 91 19.35 10.66 0.75
C GLU A 91 18.94 10.47 -0.73
N SER A 92 17.69 10.10 -0.96
CA SER A 92 17.08 9.86 -2.26
C SER A 92 15.89 10.78 -2.50
N THR A 93 15.57 11.04 -3.76
CA THR A 93 14.40 11.85 -4.14
C THR A 93 13.11 11.07 -3.89
N SER A 94 11.98 11.79 -3.74
CA SER A 94 10.64 11.17 -3.65
C SER A 94 10.37 10.23 -4.85
N SER A 95 10.78 10.61 -6.06
CA SER A 95 10.65 9.75 -7.26
C SER A 95 11.36 8.41 -7.08
N CYS A 96 12.62 8.42 -6.64
CA CYS A 96 13.40 7.21 -6.41
C CYS A 96 12.75 6.31 -5.34
N ARG A 97 12.20 6.90 -4.27
CA ARG A 97 11.47 6.13 -3.24
C ARG A 97 10.16 5.53 -3.76
N LYS A 98 9.45 6.22 -4.67
CA LYS A 98 8.25 5.68 -5.33
C LYS A 98 8.60 4.57 -6.32
N GLU A 99 9.76 4.64 -6.97
CA GLU A 99 10.28 3.55 -7.81
C GLU A 99 10.57 2.29 -6.99
N GLU A 100 11.15 2.44 -5.80
CA GLU A 100 11.35 1.32 -4.85
C GLU A 100 10.00 0.68 -4.44
N LEU A 101 8.98 1.50 -4.17
CA LEU A 101 7.62 1.03 -3.87
C LEU A 101 7.03 0.25 -5.07
N LEU A 102 7.19 0.77 -6.29
CA LEU A 102 6.76 0.09 -7.51
C LEU A 102 7.46 -1.26 -7.68
N GLN A 103 8.78 -1.27 -7.48
CA GLN A 103 9.58 -2.48 -7.60
C GLN A 103 9.12 -3.52 -6.58
N PHE A 104 8.87 -3.12 -5.33
CA PHE A 104 8.33 -4.00 -4.30
C PHE A 104 7.03 -4.68 -4.76
N PHE A 105 6.04 -3.91 -5.22
CA PHE A 105 4.76 -4.49 -5.65
C PHE A 105 4.85 -5.26 -6.99
N SER A 106 5.78 -4.92 -7.88
CA SER A 106 5.98 -5.66 -9.15
C SER A 106 6.49 -7.09 -8.93
N THR A 107 7.14 -7.35 -7.79
CA THR A 107 7.66 -8.69 -7.46
C THR A 107 6.58 -9.66 -6.95
N TYR A 108 5.38 -9.16 -6.63
CA TYR A 108 4.28 -9.97 -6.10
C TYR A 108 3.48 -10.73 -7.17
N GLU A 109 3.67 -10.48 -8.46
CA GLU A 109 2.99 -11.20 -9.56
C GLU A 109 3.31 -12.71 -9.66
N LYS A 110 4.07 -13.30 -8.72
CA LYS A 110 4.53 -14.69 -8.79
C LYS A 110 4.18 -15.59 -7.59
N THR A 111 3.36 -15.15 -6.64
CA THR A 111 2.79 -16.12 -5.69
C THR A 111 1.63 -16.83 -6.36
N GLN A 112 1.93 -17.99 -6.92
CA GLN A 112 0.93 -18.91 -7.45
C GLN A 112 -0.10 -19.24 -6.38
N ASP A 113 -1.36 -18.95 -6.67
CA ASP A 113 -2.51 -19.63 -6.09
C ASP A 113 -2.46 -21.11 -6.54
N ASN A 114 -1.57 -21.88 -5.93
CA ASN A 114 -1.64 -23.33 -5.98
C ASN A 114 -2.67 -23.78 -4.95
N TYR A 115 -3.94 -23.77 -5.35
CA TYR A 115 -5.02 -24.55 -4.70
C TYR A 115 -4.91 -26.03 -5.08
#